data_AF-A0A090ZHU0-F1
#
_entry.id   AF-A0A090ZHU0-F1
#
_cell.length_a   1.000
_cell.length_b   1.000
_cell.length_c   1.000
_cell.angle_alpha   90.00
_cell.angle_beta   90.00
_cell.angle_gamma   90.00
#
_symmetry.space_group_name_H-M   'P 1'
#
loop_
_entity.id
_entity.type
_entity.pdbx_description
1 polymer ?
#
loop_
_entity_poly.entity_id
_entity_poly.type
_entity_poly.pdbx_seq_one_letter_code
_entity_poly.pdbx_strand_id
1 'polypeptide(L)'
;MEMENDLFDLVARAQNGDKDALTRIIVRFLPAIRAYRYKAKADRQDDLEQYIIETLIKRIMTYDLTNSPDFTDFCRKQVEDEHKD
;
A
#
# COMPACT_ATOMS: atom_id res chain seq x y z
N MET A 1 7.08 -21.59 -5.70
CA MET A 1 5.67 -21.15 -5.70
C MET A 1 5.44 -20.22 -4.50
N GLU A 2 6.10 -19.05 -4.48
CA GLU A 2 5.91 -18.02 -3.42
C GLU A 2 5.54 -16.64 -4.00
N MET A 3 5.58 -16.47 -5.33
CA MET A 3 5.33 -15.19 -6.00
C MET A 3 3.86 -14.72 -5.92
N GLU A 4 2.89 -15.64 -5.82
CA GLU A 4 1.45 -15.30 -5.81
C GLU A 4 0.98 -14.43 -4.62
N ASN A 5 1.83 -14.24 -3.61
CA ASN A 5 1.54 -13.42 -2.44
C ASN A 5 2.44 -12.18 -2.31
N ASP A 6 3.32 -11.92 -3.27
CA ASP A 6 4.12 -10.71 -3.25
C ASP A 6 3.23 -9.47 -3.47
N LEU A 7 3.58 -8.36 -2.82
CA LEU A 7 2.77 -7.15 -2.86
C LEU A 7 2.68 -6.58 -4.28
N PHE A 8 3.78 -6.66 -5.04
CA PHE A 8 3.81 -6.18 -6.42
C PHE A 8 2.81 -6.95 -7.30
N ASP A 9 2.85 -8.28 -7.25
CA ASP A 9 1.94 -9.14 -8.00
C ASP A 9 0.48 -8.94 -7.59
N LEU A 10 0.22 -8.76 -6.29
CA LEU A 10 -1.12 -8.47 -5.79
C LEU A 10 -1.63 -7.12 -6.30
N VAL A 11 -0.79 -6.09 -6.37
CA VAL A 11 -1.17 -4.78 -6.93
C VAL A 11 -1.47 -4.91 -8.42
N ALA A 12 -0.62 -5.59 -9.18
CA ALA A 12 -0.82 -5.84 -10.60
C ALA A 12 -2.15 -6.57 -10.87
N ARG A 13 -2.45 -7.62 -10.09
CA ARG A 13 -3.72 -8.35 -10.20
C ARG A 13 -4.92 -7.50 -9.81
N ALA A 14 -4.82 -6.75 -8.72
CA ALA A 14 -5.89 -5.85 -8.28
C ALA A 14 -6.22 -4.78 -9.34
N GLN A 15 -5.21 -4.19 -9.98
CA GLN A 15 -5.40 -3.23 -11.08
C GLN A 15 -6.06 -3.86 -12.31
N ASN A 16 -5.87 -5.17 -12.53
CA ASN A 16 -6.53 -5.94 -13.59
C ASN A 16 -7.93 -6.45 -13.21
N GLY A 17 -8.47 -6.04 -12.06
CA GLY A 17 -9.84 -6.37 -11.64
C GLY A 17 -9.98 -7.59 -10.71
N ASP A 18 -8.87 -8.18 -10.26
CA ASP A 18 -8.88 -9.25 -9.26
C ASP A 18 -9.24 -8.69 -7.87
N LYS A 19 -10.51 -8.85 -7.49
CA LYS A 19 -11.04 -8.39 -6.20
C LYS A 19 -10.46 -9.16 -5.01
N ASP A 20 -10.03 -10.40 -5.20
CA ASP A 20 -9.42 -11.20 -4.14
C ASP A 20 -8.01 -10.69 -3.84
N ALA A 21 -7.25 -10.32 -4.87
CA ALA A 21 -5.95 -9.67 -4.71
C ALA A 21 -6.08 -8.35 -3.94
N LEU A 22 -7.05 -7.50 -4.30
CA LEU A 22 -7.32 -6.25 -3.58
C LEU A 22 -7.68 -6.50 -2.10
N THR A 23 -8.57 -7.47 -1.85
CA THR A 23 -8.96 -7.86 -0.49
C THR A 23 -7.76 -8.32 0.32
N ARG A 24 -6.88 -9.16 -0.25
CA ARG A 24 -5.67 -9.65 0.41
C ARG A 24 -4.73 -8.51 0.81
N ILE A 25 -4.55 -7.51 -0.05
CA ILE A 25 -3.75 -6.32 0.27
C ILE A 25 -4.38 -5.60 1.47
N ILE A 26 -5.67 -5.28 1.42
CA ILE A 26 -6.36 -4.57 2.51
C ILE A 26 -6.24 -5.33 3.83
N VAL A 27 -6.52 -6.63 3.83
CA VAL A 27 -6.45 -7.48 5.02
C VAL A 27 -5.05 -7.48 5.64
N ARG A 28 -3.99 -7.44 4.82
CA ARG A 28 -2.61 -7.34 5.30
C ARG A 28 -2.33 -6.04 6.05
N PHE A 29 -2.97 -4.93 5.65
CA PHE A 29 -2.80 -3.63 6.30
C PHE A 29 -3.80 -3.33 7.42
N LEU A 30 -4.93 -4.07 7.52
CA LEU A 30 -5.96 -3.86 8.54
C LEU A 30 -5.42 -3.78 9.99
N PRO A 31 -4.48 -4.63 10.44
CA PRO A 31 -3.94 -4.51 11.80
C PRO A 31 -3.30 -3.14 12.08
N ALA A 32 -2.54 -2.61 11.12
CA ALA A 32 -1.89 -1.31 11.24
C ALA A 32 -2.92 -0.15 11.19
N ILE A 33 -3.91 -0.25 10.29
CA ILE A 33 -5.00 0.73 10.17
C ILE A 33 -5.79 0.80 11.48
N ARG A 34 -6.16 -0.36 12.04
CA ARG A 34 -6.89 -0.45 13.31
C ARG A 34 -6.07 0.01 14.50
N ALA A 35 -4.75 -0.20 14.50
CA ALA A 35 -3.90 0.37 15.53
C ALA A 35 -3.88 1.91 15.44
N TYR A 36 -3.85 2.46 14.22
CA TYR A 36 -3.81 3.90 14.00
C TYR A 36 -5.14 4.60 14.32
N ARG A 37 -6.29 3.94 14.08
CA ARG A 37 -7.61 4.55 14.34
C ARG A 37 -7.80 4.95 15.81
N TYR A 38 -7.19 4.23 16.75
CA TYR A 38 -7.26 4.56 18.18
C TYR A 38 -6.58 5.89 18.55
N LYS A 39 -5.82 6.50 17.64
CA LYS A 39 -5.28 7.86 17.80
C LYS A 39 -6.33 8.95 17.56
N ALA A 40 -7.45 8.61 16.91
CA ALA A 40 -8.59 9.51 16.75
C ALA A 40 -9.56 9.40 17.93
N LYS A 41 -10.37 10.46 18.10
CA LYS A 41 -11.50 10.46 19.04
C LYS A 41 -12.48 9.34 18.68
N ALA A 42 -13.12 8.74 19.69
CA ALA A 42 -14.00 7.57 19.54
C ALA A 42 -15.07 7.74 18.44
N ASP A 43 -15.65 8.93 18.33
CA ASP A 43 -16.67 9.30 17.33
C ASP A 43 -16.14 9.36 15.89
N ARG A 44 -14.83 9.34 15.68
CA ARG A 44 -14.18 9.44 14.36
C ARG A 44 -13.33 8.22 13.99
N GLN A 45 -13.31 7.18 14.82
CA GLN A 45 -12.42 6.03 14.61
C GLN A 45 -12.82 5.24 13.36
N ASP A 46 -14.12 4.99 13.19
CA ASP A 46 -14.64 4.24 12.04
C ASP A 46 -14.52 5.06 10.75
N ASP A 47 -14.81 6.36 10.80
CA ASP A 47 -14.60 7.29 9.68
C ASP A 47 -13.14 7.33 9.24
N LEU A 48 -12.20 7.35 10.19
CA LEU A 48 -10.78 7.34 9.90
C LEU A 48 -10.33 6.01 9.30
N GLU A 49 -10.82 4.87 9.81
CA GLU A 49 -10.56 3.55 9.24
C GLU A 49 -11.04 3.49 7.79
N GLN A 50 -12.28 3.90 7.52
CA GLN A 50 -12.84 3.95 6.17
C GLN A 50 -12.02 4.86 5.25
N TYR A 51 -11.69 6.08 5.70
CA TYR A 51 -10.90 7.03 4.92
C TYR A 51 -9.53 6.46 4.52
N ILE A 52 -8.85 5.79 5.44
CA ILE A 52 -7.55 5.16 5.17
C ILE A 52 -7.72 4.01 4.16
N ILE A 53 -8.73 3.17 4.32
CA ILE A 53 -9.00 2.06 3.39
C ILE A 53 -9.30 2.59 1.99
N GLU A 54 -10.17 3.59 1.85
CA GLU A 54 -10.48 4.21 0.55
C GLU A 54 -9.24 4.83 -0.09
N THR A 55 -8.41 5.51 0.70
CA THR A 55 -7.16 6.10 0.23
C THR A 55 -6.20 5.01 -0.25
N LEU A 56 -6.07 3.91 0.50
CA LEU A 56 -5.24 2.78 0.12
C LEU A 56 -5.72 2.15 -1.20
N ILE A 57 -7.03 1.93 -1.36
CA ILE A 57 -7.62 1.42 -2.61
C ILE A 57 -7.27 2.36 -3.78
N LYS A 58 -7.52 3.67 -3.63
CA LYS A 58 -7.18 4.66 -4.67
C LYS A 58 -5.71 4.60 -5.05
N ARG A 59 -4.81 4.47 -4.06
CA ARG A 59 -3.37 4.35 -4.30
C ARG A 59 -3.01 3.07 -5.02
N ILE A 60 -3.56 1.92 -4.62
CA ILE A 60 -3.36 0.64 -5.33
C ILE A 60 -3.78 0.78 -6.80
N MET A 61 -4.94 1.36 -7.07
CA MET A 61 -5.48 1.48 -8.44
C MET A 61 -4.71 2.49 -9.31
N THR A 62 -3.95 3.41 -8.72
CA THR A 62 -3.22 4.47 -9.43
C THR A 62 -1.70 4.31 -9.35
N TYR A 63 -1.22 3.27 -8.67
CA TYR A 63 0.20 3.01 -8.51
C TYR A 63 0.84 2.66 -9.87
N ASP A 64 1.93 3.34 -10.20
CA ASP A 64 2.64 3.11 -11.44
C ASP A 64 3.60 1.92 -11.31
N LEU A 65 3.17 0.75 -11.81
CA LEU A 65 3.99 -0.45 -11.84
C LEU A 65 5.11 -0.41 -12.89
N THR A 66 5.05 0.52 -13.85
CA THR A 66 6.00 0.58 -14.99
C THR A 66 7.24 1.40 -14.68
N ASN A 67 7.11 2.49 -13.92
CA ASN A 67 8.22 3.36 -13.52
C ASN A 67 8.60 3.20 -12.04
N SER A 68 8.13 2.15 -11.40
CA SER A 68 8.55 1.84 -10.03
C SER A 68 10.03 1.46 -10.05
N PRO A 69 10.91 2.20 -9.33
CA PRO A 69 12.31 1.85 -9.27
C PRO A 69 12.43 0.44 -8.71
N ASP A 70 13.25 -0.38 -9.35
CA ASP A 70 13.59 -1.68 -8.79
C ASP A 70 14.35 -1.50 -7.47
N PHE A 71 14.56 -2.59 -6.73
CA PHE A 71 15.23 -2.53 -5.44
C PHE A 71 16.59 -1.83 -5.52
N THR A 72 17.34 -2.05 -6.61
CA THR A 72 18.66 -1.44 -6.81
C THR A 72 18.56 0.05 -7.06
N ASP A 73 17.61 0.48 -7.89
CA ASP A 73 17.36 1.89 -8.20
C ASP A 73 16.76 2.64 -7.01
N PHE A 74 15.97 1.97 -6.18
CA PHE A 74 15.48 2.51 -4.91
C PHE A 74 16.63 2.78 -3.94
N CYS A 75 17.51 1.80 -3.70
CA CYS A 75 18.68 1.98 -2.83
C CYS A 75 19.61 3.09 -3.34
N ARG A 76 19.81 3.17 -4.67
CA ARG A 76 20.63 4.22 -5.29
C ARG A 76 20.07 5.61 -5.06
N LYS A 77 18.76 5.80 -5.26
CA LYS A 77 18.10 7.09 -5.01
C LYS A 77 18.20 7.53 -3.55
N GLN A 78 18.09 6.60 -2.59
CA GLN A 78 18.24 6.96 -1.17
C GLN A 78 19.65 7.45 -0.82
N VAL A 79 20.69 6.82 -1.38
CA VAL A 79 22.09 7.26 -1.15
C VAL A 79 22.37 8.60 -1.82
N GLU A 80 21.83 8.85 -3.01
CA GLU A 80 21.99 10.13 -3.73
C GLU A 80 21.27 11.29 -3.03
N ASP A 81 20.11 11.04 -2.40
CA ASP A 81 19.38 12.06 -1.64
C ASP A 81 20.03 12.37 -0.28
N GLU A 82 20.76 11.42 0.32
CA GLU A 82 21.54 11.61 1.56
C GLU A 82 22.87 12.37 1.35
N HIS A 83 23.28 12.63 0.11
CA HIS A 83 24.55 13.32 -0.22
C HIS A 83 24.34 14.68 -0.89
N LYS A 84 23.13 15.25 -0.75
CA LYS A 84 22.75 16.58 -1.24
C LYS A 84 22.77 17.68 -0.18
N ASP A 85 23.54 17.50 0.90
CA ASP A 85 23.87 18.55 1.88
C ASP A 85 25.31 19.08 1.68
#